data_AF-A0A7V7C1T1-F1
#
_entry.id   AF-A0A7V7C1T1-F1
#
_cell.length_a   1.000
_cell.length_b   1.000
_cell.length_c   1.000
_cell.angle_alpha   90.00
_cell.angle_beta   90.00
_cell.angle_gamma   90.00
#
_symmetry.space_group_name_H-M   'P 1'
#
loop_
_entity.id
_entity.type
_entity.pdbx_description
1 polymer ?
#
loop_
_entity_poly.entity_id
_entity_poly.type
_entity_poly.pdbx_seq_one_letter_code
_entity_poly.pdbx_strand_id
1 'polypeptide(L)'
;ASLRVDFNTATVAADGEIAYAPGDEALVGSEPSVRFAAEGVAGMTTVRLDTEPLAQFLTQRALEIEQARVEAMQAALLEKQRLRREARYYAALQSERQRLEEERLRAEEEARLRADEEARARAEAEAAAKAEEEARRKAVEEAPAGPAGEVRIEGAPPARGSATEERAAAALRQAEEERAKAAASAVPPDKFERAPLPADRGAVVPESRAGRSEPFTIENLLKSFAGN
;
A
#
# COMPACT_ATOMS: atom_id res chain seq x y z
N ALA A 1 5.21 -65.65 12.14
CA ALA A 1 3.97 -66.35 11.75
C ALA A 1 4.08 -67.81 12.15
N SER A 2 2.96 -68.42 12.53
CA SER A 2 2.82 -69.81 12.96
C SER A 2 1.69 -70.47 12.16
N LEU A 3 1.86 -71.75 11.80
CA LEU A 3 0.87 -72.55 11.08
C LEU A 3 0.78 -73.93 11.73
N ARG A 4 -0.43 -74.36 12.05
CA ARG A 4 -0.74 -75.69 12.57
C ARG A 4 -1.85 -76.32 11.74
N VAL A 5 -1.67 -77.59 11.42
CA VAL A 5 -2.63 -78.40 10.66
C VAL A 5 -2.84 -79.71 11.43
N ASP A 6 -4.09 -80.01 11.78
CA ASP A 6 -4.48 -81.30 12.32
C ASP A 6 -5.21 -82.11 11.23
N PHE A 7 -4.56 -83.19 10.78
CA PHE A 7 -5.06 -84.06 9.72
C PHE A 7 -6.21 -84.96 10.17
N ASN A 8 -6.38 -85.22 11.48
CA ASN A 8 -7.48 -86.03 11.97
C ASN A 8 -8.81 -85.29 11.92
N THR A 9 -8.78 -83.97 12.15
CA THR A 9 -9.96 -83.10 12.17
C THR A 9 -10.07 -82.22 10.93
N ALA A 10 -9.09 -82.27 10.02
CA ALA A 10 -8.93 -81.38 8.88
C ALA A 10 -8.97 -79.88 9.27
N THR A 11 -8.51 -79.54 10.48
CA THR A 11 -8.49 -78.17 10.97
C THR A 11 -7.15 -77.50 10.68
N VAL A 12 -7.24 -76.20 10.37
CA VAL A 12 -6.10 -75.34 10.09
C VAL A 12 -6.19 -74.14 11.02
N ALA A 13 -5.07 -73.84 11.68
CA ALA A 13 -4.89 -72.63 12.46
C ALA A 13 -3.62 -71.92 11.99
N ALA A 14 -3.71 -70.63 11.69
CA ALA A 14 -2.58 -69.80 11.32
C ALA A 14 -2.64 -68.47 12.06
N ASP A 15 -1.51 -67.98 12.54
CA ASP A 15 -1.39 -66.67 13.16
C ASP A 15 -0.12 -65.97 12.68
N GLY A 16 -0.17 -64.66 12.63
CA GLY A 16 0.99 -63.88 12.20
C GLY A 16 0.78 -62.39 12.36
N GLU A 17 1.85 -61.68 12.05
CA GLU A 17 1.92 -60.24 12.12
C GLU A 17 2.54 -59.72 10.84
N ILE A 18 1.95 -58.67 10.30
CA ILE A 18 2.45 -57.92 9.16
C ILE A 18 2.85 -56.55 9.69
N ALA A 19 4.15 -56.28 9.74
CA ALA A 19 4.66 -54.97 10.11
C ALA A 19 4.66 -54.03 8.88
N TYR A 20 4.16 -52.81 9.07
CA TYR A 20 4.34 -51.71 8.12
C TYR A 20 5.70 -51.08 8.38
N ALA A 21 6.46 -50.79 7.32
CA ALA A 21 7.76 -50.13 7.40
C ALA A 21 7.60 -48.64 7.05
N PRO A 22 7.44 -47.74 8.05
CA PRO A 22 7.09 -46.33 7.80
C PRO A 22 8.24 -45.47 7.24
N GLY A 23 9.50 -45.96 7.27
CA GLY A 23 10.64 -45.22 6.73
C GLY A 23 10.83 -43.86 7.41
N ASP A 24 10.84 -42.79 6.62
CA ASP A 24 10.96 -41.40 7.09
C ASP A 24 9.74 -40.91 7.88
N GLU A 25 8.62 -41.64 7.81
CA GLU A 25 7.39 -41.38 8.56
C GLU A 25 7.32 -42.15 9.88
N ALA A 26 8.44 -42.77 10.29
CA ALA A 26 8.53 -43.48 11.55
C ALA A 26 8.18 -42.56 12.73
N LEU A 27 7.23 -43.00 13.53
CA LEU A 27 6.78 -42.29 14.71
C LEU A 27 7.34 -42.99 15.96
N VAL A 28 7.93 -42.19 16.86
CA VAL A 28 8.61 -42.68 18.06
C VAL A 28 7.62 -43.39 18.97
N GLY A 29 7.91 -44.65 19.31
CA GLY A 29 7.10 -45.44 20.24
C GLY A 29 5.86 -46.09 19.61
N SER A 30 5.72 -46.04 18.28
CA SER A 30 4.67 -46.79 17.56
C SER A 30 5.30 -47.79 16.60
N GLU A 31 4.87 -49.04 16.69
CA GLU A 31 5.17 -50.09 15.72
C GLU A 31 3.88 -50.40 14.96
N PRO A 32 3.69 -49.87 13.73
CA PRO A 32 2.47 -50.11 12.98
C PRO A 32 2.46 -51.54 12.45
N SER A 33 1.54 -52.36 12.95
CA SER A 33 1.37 -53.73 12.49
C SER A 33 -0.09 -54.15 12.41
N VAL A 34 -0.33 -55.20 11.62
CA VAL A 34 -1.62 -55.89 11.52
C VAL A 34 -1.41 -57.33 11.94
N ARG A 35 -2.07 -57.74 13.02
CA ARG A 35 -2.09 -59.14 13.43
C ARG A 35 -3.24 -59.85 12.76
N PHE A 36 -3.00 -61.07 12.28
CA PHE A 36 -4.04 -61.90 11.71
C PHE A 36 -4.07 -63.26 12.40
N ALA A 37 -5.27 -63.82 12.54
CA ALA A 37 -5.49 -65.18 12.98
C ALA A 37 -6.54 -65.82 12.08
N ALA A 38 -6.25 -67.00 11.55
CA ALA A 38 -7.14 -67.79 10.73
C ALA A 38 -7.37 -69.13 11.41
N GLU A 39 -8.63 -69.51 11.64
CA GLU A 39 -8.98 -70.78 12.29
C GLU A 39 -10.23 -71.38 11.65
N GLY A 40 -10.21 -72.70 11.44
CA GLY A 40 -11.38 -73.45 11.00
C GLY A 40 -11.02 -74.71 10.23
N VAL A 41 -12.02 -75.32 9.63
CA VAL A 41 -11.84 -76.49 8.76
C VAL A 41 -11.24 -76.04 7.42
N ALA A 42 -10.41 -76.88 6.82
CA ALA A 42 -9.87 -76.63 5.48
C ALA A 42 -11.01 -76.35 4.48
N GLY A 43 -11.03 -75.15 3.89
CA GLY A 43 -12.08 -74.67 2.99
C GLY A 43 -13.19 -73.83 3.63
N MET A 44 -13.28 -73.78 4.97
CA MET A 44 -14.22 -72.96 5.74
C MET A 44 -13.51 -72.28 6.92
N THR A 45 -12.41 -71.59 6.64
CA THR A 45 -11.61 -70.90 7.65
C THR A 45 -12.17 -69.50 7.90
N THR A 46 -12.25 -69.10 9.17
CA THR A 46 -12.58 -67.72 9.57
C THR A 46 -11.30 -66.95 9.82
N VAL A 47 -11.21 -65.73 9.31
CA VAL A 47 -10.05 -64.84 9.51
C VAL A 47 -10.45 -63.68 10.40
N ARG A 48 -9.64 -63.41 11.43
CA ARG A 48 -9.72 -62.24 12.29
C ARG A 48 -8.49 -61.36 12.06
N LEU A 49 -8.72 -60.07 11.97
CA LEU A 49 -7.68 -59.06 11.83
C LEU A 49 -7.74 -58.14 13.04
N ASP A 50 -6.59 -57.86 13.63
CA ASP A 50 -6.40 -56.84 14.64
C ASP A 50 -5.55 -55.73 14.02
N THR A 51 -6.24 -54.65 13.67
CA THR A 51 -5.69 -53.46 12.99
C THR A 51 -5.45 -52.31 13.95
N GLU A 52 -5.64 -52.52 15.26
CA GLU A 52 -5.52 -51.46 16.26
C GLU A 52 -4.14 -50.77 16.24
N PRO A 53 -3.01 -51.49 16.16
CA PRO A 53 -1.69 -50.84 16.14
C PRO A 53 -1.48 -49.95 14.91
N LEU A 54 -1.92 -50.41 13.73
CA LEU A 54 -1.86 -49.62 12.50
C LEU A 54 -2.79 -48.39 12.56
N ALA A 55 -4.01 -48.56 13.08
CA ALA A 55 -4.96 -47.45 13.23
C ALA A 55 -4.42 -46.37 14.18
N GLN A 56 -3.81 -46.76 15.29
CA GLN A 56 -3.17 -45.83 16.21
C GLN A 56 -2.03 -45.04 15.55
N PHE A 57 -1.16 -45.71 14.79
CA PHE A 57 -0.10 -45.04 14.04
C PHE A 57 -0.66 -44.03 13.02
N LEU A 58 -1.65 -44.43 12.22
CA LEU A 58 -2.22 -43.57 11.18
C LEU A 58 -2.94 -42.35 11.77
N THR A 59 -3.62 -42.51 12.91
CA THR A 59 -4.29 -41.39 13.59
C THR A 59 -3.29 -40.38 14.14
N GLN A 60 -2.21 -40.85 14.78
CA GLN A 60 -1.15 -39.96 15.24
C GLN A 60 -0.42 -39.28 14.07
N ARG A 61 -0.16 -40.02 12.98
CA ARG A 61 0.46 -39.45 11.77
C ARG A 61 -0.42 -38.38 11.13
N ALA A 62 -1.73 -38.61 11.03
CA ALA A 62 -2.66 -37.63 10.51
C ALA A 62 -2.67 -36.33 11.34
N LEU A 63 -2.54 -36.45 12.66
CA LEU A 63 -2.45 -35.31 13.56
C LEU A 63 -1.16 -34.50 13.32
N GLU A 64 0.00 -35.16 13.22
CA GLU A 64 1.28 -34.49 12.95
C GLU A 64 1.26 -33.74 11.61
N ILE A 65 0.70 -34.37 10.58
CA ILE A 65 0.57 -33.75 9.25
C ILE A 65 -0.30 -32.49 9.34
N GLU A 66 -1.42 -32.54 10.06
CA GLU A 66 -2.30 -31.39 10.19
C GLU A 66 -1.66 -30.28 11.05
N GLN A 67 -0.91 -30.63 12.11
CA GLN A 67 -0.12 -29.66 12.87
C GLN A 67 0.91 -28.96 11.98
N ALA A 68 1.71 -29.71 11.23
CA ALA A 68 2.70 -29.16 10.30
C ALA A 68 2.04 -28.27 9.22
N ARG A 69 0.86 -28.68 8.72
CA ARG A 69 0.08 -27.88 7.76
C ARG A 69 -0.39 -26.56 8.36
N VAL A 70 -0.89 -26.57 9.60
CA VAL A 70 -1.36 -25.37 10.29
C VAL A 70 -0.20 -24.42 10.56
N GLU A 71 0.94 -24.93 11.02
CA GLU A 71 2.14 -24.13 11.25
C GLU A 71 2.66 -23.51 9.94
N ALA A 72 2.73 -24.30 8.86
CA ALA A 72 3.10 -23.80 7.54
C ALA A 72 2.13 -22.72 7.04
N MET A 73 0.82 -22.91 7.27
CA MET A 73 -0.19 -21.91 6.92
C MET A 73 -0.03 -20.62 7.73
N GLN A 74 0.21 -20.72 9.03
CA GLN A 74 0.43 -19.57 9.89
C GLN A 74 1.70 -18.80 9.48
N ALA A 75 2.80 -19.51 9.22
CA ALA A 75 4.04 -18.92 8.73
C ALA A 75 3.84 -18.21 7.38
N ALA A 76 3.17 -18.86 6.42
CA ALA A 76 2.88 -18.29 5.10
C ALA A 76 1.97 -17.06 5.19
N LEU A 77 0.99 -17.04 6.11
CA LEU A 77 0.12 -15.89 6.32
C LEU A 77 0.89 -14.69 6.86
N LEU A 78 1.75 -14.89 7.87
CA LEU A 78 2.57 -13.83 8.43
C LEU A 78 3.59 -13.30 7.42
N GLU A 79 4.21 -14.18 6.66
CA GLU A 79 5.12 -13.80 5.58
C GLU A 79 4.41 -13.00 4.49
N LYS A 80 3.22 -13.43 4.07
CA LYS A 80 2.40 -12.69 3.10
C LYS A 80 2.01 -11.31 3.62
N GLN A 81 1.71 -11.18 4.92
CA GLN A 81 1.46 -9.88 5.53
C GLN A 81 2.72 -9.01 5.53
N ARG A 82 3.89 -9.57 5.85
CA ARG A 82 5.19 -8.87 5.78
C ARG A 82 5.46 -8.37 4.36
N LEU A 83 5.37 -9.24 3.36
CA LEU A 83 5.61 -8.91 1.96
C LEU A 83 4.63 -7.86 1.44
N ARG A 84 3.36 -7.90 1.86
CA ARG A 84 2.39 -6.85 1.51
C ARG A 84 2.76 -5.48 2.08
N ARG A 85 3.31 -5.43 3.30
CA ARG A 85 3.80 -4.19 3.90
C ARG A 85 5.04 -3.69 3.17
N GLU A 86 6.00 -4.57 2.89
CA GLU A 86 7.23 -4.24 2.14
C GLU A 86 6.90 -3.76 0.72
N ALA A 87 6.03 -4.45 -0.01
CA ALA A 87 5.61 -4.05 -1.35
C ALA A 87 4.93 -2.66 -1.36
N ARG A 88 4.07 -2.38 -0.38
CA ARG A 88 3.44 -1.05 -0.23
C ARG A 88 4.47 0.03 0.08
N TYR A 89 5.44 -0.27 0.95
CA TYR A 89 6.51 0.66 1.30
C TYR A 89 7.34 1.03 0.07
N TYR A 90 7.79 0.05 -0.71
CA TYR A 90 8.58 0.32 -1.92
C TYR A 90 7.77 0.99 -3.03
N ALA A 91 6.49 0.66 -3.17
CA ALA A 91 5.60 1.35 -4.11
C ALA A 91 5.43 2.83 -3.73
N ALA A 92 5.26 3.14 -2.45
CA ALA A 92 5.18 4.52 -1.96
C ALA A 92 6.49 5.27 -2.22
N LEU A 93 7.63 4.68 -1.87
CA LEU A 93 8.95 5.27 -2.12
C LEU A 93 9.21 5.53 -3.61
N GLN A 94 8.79 4.60 -4.47
CA GLN A 94 8.90 4.78 -5.93
C GLN A 94 8.02 5.92 -6.41
N SER A 95 6.79 6.03 -5.89
CA SER A 95 5.89 7.14 -6.25
C SER A 95 6.42 8.50 -5.78
N GLU A 96 7.10 8.58 -4.63
CA GLU A 96 7.76 9.81 -4.16
C GLU A 96 8.92 10.21 -5.07
N ARG A 97 9.77 9.25 -5.48
CA ARG A 97 10.85 9.51 -6.44
C ARG A 97 10.32 10.04 -7.76
N GLN A 98 9.27 9.42 -8.30
CA GLN A 98 8.64 9.86 -9.54
C GLN A 98 8.07 11.27 -9.41
N ARG A 99 7.39 11.58 -8.30
CA ARG A 99 6.87 12.95 -8.05
C ARG A 99 7.99 13.98 -7.98
N LEU A 100 9.08 13.68 -7.29
CA LEU A 100 10.24 14.58 -7.21
C LEU A 100 10.90 14.76 -8.59
N GLU A 101 11.02 13.70 -9.38
CA GLU A 101 11.55 13.80 -10.75
C GLU A 101 10.62 14.62 -11.66
N GLU A 102 9.31 14.41 -11.58
CA GLU A 102 8.32 15.20 -12.32
C GLU A 102 8.34 16.68 -11.91
N GLU A 103 8.43 16.98 -10.62
CA GLU A 103 8.55 18.35 -10.11
C GLU A 103 9.84 19.01 -10.60
N ARG A 104 10.96 18.26 -10.64
CA ARG A 104 12.22 18.76 -11.19
C ARG A 104 12.12 19.05 -12.67
N LEU A 105 11.53 18.14 -13.45
CA LEU A 105 11.35 18.36 -14.89
C LEU A 105 10.45 19.57 -15.17
N ARG A 106 9.35 19.72 -14.43
CA ARG A 106 8.47 20.91 -14.55
C ARG A 106 9.21 22.20 -14.21
N ALA A 107 10.01 22.21 -13.13
CA ALA A 107 10.80 23.38 -12.77
C ALA A 107 11.86 23.72 -13.82
N GLU A 108 12.50 22.72 -14.44
CA GLU A 108 13.45 22.91 -15.53
C GLU A 108 12.77 23.44 -16.81
N GLU A 109 11.58 22.94 -17.15
CA GLU A 109 10.78 23.45 -18.28
C GLU A 109 10.31 24.88 -18.05
N GLU A 110 9.78 25.19 -16.86
CA GLU A 110 9.40 26.57 -16.51
C GLU A 110 10.59 27.53 -16.56
N ALA A 111 11.77 27.10 -16.06
CA ALA A 111 12.98 27.92 -16.12
C ALA A 111 13.42 28.16 -17.57
N ARG A 112 13.31 27.15 -18.45
CA ARG A 112 13.59 27.31 -19.89
C ARG A 112 12.62 28.28 -20.55
N LEU A 113 11.32 28.14 -20.30
CA LEU A 113 10.30 29.03 -20.86
C LEU A 113 10.52 30.48 -20.41
N ARG A 114 10.79 30.72 -19.11
CA ARG A 114 11.11 32.06 -18.60
C ARG A 114 12.37 32.64 -19.24
N ALA A 115 13.43 31.83 -19.39
CA ALA A 115 14.66 32.28 -20.05
C ALA A 115 14.43 32.65 -21.52
N ASP A 116 13.62 31.87 -22.25
CA ASP A 116 13.26 32.14 -23.64
C ASP A 116 12.39 33.40 -23.77
N GLU A 117 11.42 33.59 -22.87
CA GLU A 117 10.58 34.81 -22.81
C GLU A 117 11.42 36.05 -22.49
N GLU A 118 12.32 35.97 -21.50
CA GLU A 118 13.24 37.05 -21.19
C GLU A 118 14.16 37.38 -22.36
N ALA A 119 14.68 36.37 -23.07
CA ALA A 119 15.53 36.59 -24.24
C ALA A 119 14.75 37.28 -25.38
N ARG A 120 13.50 36.90 -25.63
CA ARG A 120 12.63 37.55 -26.61
C ARG A 120 12.32 38.99 -26.21
N ALA A 121 11.95 39.23 -24.96
CA ALA A 121 11.66 40.58 -24.45
C ALA A 121 12.88 41.50 -24.54
N ARG A 122 14.09 41.00 -24.24
CA ARG A 122 15.34 41.76 -24.42
C ARG A 122 15.60 42.08 -25.89
N ALA A 123 15.42 41.11 -26.79
CA ALA A 123 15.60 41.33 -28.22
C ALA A 123 14.60 42.36 -28.79
N GLU A 124 13.34 42.32 -28.36
CA GLU A 124 12.31 43.30 -28.75
C GLU A 124 12.61 44.69 -28.20
N ALA A 125 13.03 44.80 -26.93
CA ALA A 125 13.42 46.06 -26.32
C ALA A 125 14.64 46.69 -27.02
N GLU A 126 15.65 45.88 -27.37
CA GLU A 126 16.80 46.36 -28.14
C GLU A 126 16.41 46.81 -29.55
N ALA A 127 15.49 46.10 -30.22
CA ALA A 127 14.99 46.50 -31.54
C ALA A 127 14.19 47.81 -31.48
N ALA A 128 13.32 47.96 -30.47
CA ALA A 128 12.56 49.19 -30.23
C ALA A 128 13.47 50.37 -29.90
N ALA A 129 14.48 50.16 -29.04
CA ALA A 129 15.45 51.20 -28.70
C ALA A 129 16.26 51.66 -29.92
N LYS A 130 16.71 50.73 -30.79
CA LYS A 130 17.37 51.07 -32.06
C LYS A 130 16.46 51.86 -33.00
N ALA A 131 15.19 51.46 -33.12
CA ALA A 131 14.22 52.16 -33.94
C ALA A 131 13.92 53.58 -33.42
N GLU A 132 13.81 53.76 -32.10
CA GLU A 132 13.62 55.08 -31.49
C GLU A 132 14.86 55.97 -31.67
N GLU A 133 16.06 55.41 -31.52
CA GLU A 133 17.31 56.15 -31.73
C GLU A 133 17.44 56.60 -33.20
N GLU A 134 17.11 55.75 -34.17
CA GLU A 134 17.07 56.12 -35.58
C GLU A 134 16.01 57.19 -35.88
N ALA A 135 14.82 57.09 -35.28
CA ALA A 135 13.77 58.09 -35.43
C ALA A 135 14.18 59.45 -34.84
N ARG A 136 14.84 59.45 -33.68
CA ARG A 136 15.41 60.67 -33.06
C ARG A 136 16.51 61.27 -33.92
N ARG A 137 17.41 60.46 -34.49
CA ARG A 137 18.46 60.94 -35.41
C ARG A 137 17.86 61.62 -36.64
N LYS A 138 16.82 61.02 -37.26
CA LYS A 138 16.11 61.61 -38.40
C LYS A 138 15.39 62.91 -38.02
N ALA A 139 14.71 62.95 -36.87
CA ALA A 139 14.02 64.16 -36.40
C ALA A 139 14.98 65.31 -36.05
N VAL A 140 16.20 65.02 -35.60
CA VAL A 140 17.25 66.02 -35.38
C VAL A 140 17.87 66.49 -36.72
N GLU A 141 17.90 65.64 -37.74
CA GLU A 141 18.41 65.98 -39.08
C GLU A 141 17.41 66.80 -39.91
N GLU A 142 16.10 66.64 -39.69
CA GLU A 142 15.02 67.39 -40.37
C GLU A 142 14.57 68.69 -39.67
N ALA A 143 15.09 69.00 -38.49
CA ALA A 143 14.79 70.27 -37.82
C ALA A 143 15.56 71.45 -38.48
N PRO A 144 14.88 72.49 -39.02
CA PRO A 144 15.57 73.66 -39.54
C PRO A 144 16.25 74.43 -38.41
N ALA A 145 17.52 74.80 -38.63
CA ALA A 145 18.25 75.71 -37.78
C ALA A 145 17.58 77.10 -37.72
N GLY A 146 17.22 77.56 -36.52
CA GLY A 146 16.80 78.93 -36.22
C GLY A 146 16.52 79.14 -34.72
N PRO A 147 16.82 80.32 -34.14
CA PRO A 147 17.84 80.42 -33.09
C PRO A 147 17.32 80.57 -31.65
N ALA A 148 18.24 80.26 -30.71
CA ALA A 148 18.40 80.73 -29.34
C ALA A 148 17.19 81.41 -28.64
N GLY A 149 16.69 80.74 -27.59
CA GLY A 149 15.81 81.31 -26.58
C GLY A 149 16.25 80.87 -25.19
N GLU A 150 17.02 81.73 -24.52
CA GLU A 150 17.38 81.68 -23.11
C GLU A 150 16.10 81.69 -22.26
N VAL A 151 15.89 80.65 -21.43
CA VAL A 151 14.96 80.74 -20.29
C VAL A 151 15.68 80.23 -19.05
N ARG A 152 16.21 81.21 -18.32
CA ARG A 152 16.55 81.14 -16.90
C ARG A 152 15.32 80.73 -16.10
N ILE A 153 15.44 79.69 -15.28
CA ILE A 153 14.63 79.54 -14.06
C ILE A 153 15.58 79.23 -12.91
N GLU A 154 15.88 80.26 -12.12
CA GLU A 154 16.30 80.10 -10.73
C GLU A 154 15.10 79.67 -9.88
N GLY A 155 15.33 78.81 -8.89
CA GLY A 155 14.39 78.61 -7.79
C GLY A 155 14.44 77.22 -7.16
N ALA A 156 15.25 77.03 -6.12
CA ALA A 156 15.05 75.97 -5.12
C ALA A 156 13.79 76.31 -4.25
N PRO A 157 13.07 75.33 -3.64
CA PRO A 157 13.58 74.67 -2.42
C PRO A 157 13.28 73.15 -2.29
N PRO A 158 13.90 72.47 -1.31
CA PRO A 158 13.73 71.04 -1.05
C PRO A 158 12.65 70.76 0.00
N ALA A 159 11.79 69.75 -0.21
CA ALA A 159 11.08 68.99 0.85
C ALA A 159 9.99 68.07 0.26
N ARG A 160 10.38 66.89 -0.25
CA ARG A 160 9.45 65.76 -0.46
C ARG A 160 10.09 64.40 -0.10
N GLY A 161 11.06 64.39 0.81
CA GLY A 161 11.71 63.16 1.29
C GLY A 161 11.03 62.57 2.54
N SER A 162 10.61 63.41 3.49
CA SER A 162 10.10 62.94 4.78
C SER A 162 8.76 62.21 4.68
N ALA A 163 7.82 62.69 3.86
CA ALA A 163 6.48 62.08 3.76
C ALA A 163 6.48 60.71 3.05
N THR A 164 7.45 60.44 2.16
CA THR A 164 7.59 59.14 1.49
C THR A 164 8.38 58.16 2.33
N GLU A 165 9.40 58.63 3.05
CA GLU A 165 10.20 57.81 3.96
C GLU A 165 9.42 57.42 5.22
N GLU A 166 8.60 58.31 5.79
CA GLU A 166 7.73 57.99 6.92
C GLU A 166 6.63 56.98 6.54
N ARG A 167 6.11 57.06 5.31
CA ARG A 167 5.13 56.08 4.79
C ARG A 167 5.77 54.71 4.55
N ALA A 168 7.00 54.67 4.03
CA ALA A 168 7.75 53.43 3.87
C ALA A 168 8.12 52.79 5.22
N ALA A 169 8.52 53.59 6.20
CA ALA A 169 8.82 53.12 7.55
C ALA A 169 7.57 52.63 8.31
N ALA A 170 6.41 53.29 8.12
CA ALA A 170 5.14 52.85 8.69
C ALA A 170 4.66 51.51 8.08
N ALA A 171 4.84 51.30 6.78
CA ALA A 171 4.49 50.06 6.10
C ALA A 171 5.33 48.87 6.57
N LEU A 172 6.64 49.08 6.82
CA LEU A 172 7.53 48.05 7.36
C LEU A 172 7.15 47.66 8.80
N ARG A 173 6.82 48.64 9.66
CA ARG A 173 6.36 48.35 11.03
C ARG A 173 5.04 47.58 11.05
N GLN A 174 4.11 47.92 10.17
CA GLN A 174 2.86 47.18 10.03
C GLN A 174 3.10 45.73 9.57
N ALA A 175 4.01 45.52 8.61
CA ALA A 175 4.37 44.18 8.16
C ALA A 175 5.08 43.34 9.24
N GLU A 176 5.91 43.97 10.08
CA GLU A 176 6.54 43.33 11.24
C GLU A 176 5.54 42.99 12.35
N GLU A 177 4.58 43.88 12.64
CA GLU A 177 3.51 43.61 13.60
C GLU A 177 2.56 42.49 13.14
N GLU A 178 2.24 42.43 11.84
CA GLU A 178 1.46 41.33 11.28
C GLU A 178 2.23 40.01 11.29
N ARG A 179 3.54 40.01 11.00
CA ARG A 179 4.40 38.83 11.16
C ARG A 179 4.52 38.40 12.62
N ALA A 180 4.61 39.33 13.56
CA ALA A 180 4.67 39.03 14.98
C ALA A 180 3.34 38.47 15.51
N LYS A 181 2.19 38.98 15.04
CA LYS A 181 0.87 38.42 15.35
C LYS A 181 0.67 37.04 14.71
N ALA A 182 1.15 36.82 13.48
CA ALA A 182 1.13 35.51 12.83
C ALA A 182 2.03 34.49 13.55
N ALA A 183 3.19 34.93 14.05
CA ALA A 183 4.10 34.09 14.84
C ALA A 183 3.56 33.80 16.25
N ALA A 184 2.84 34.74 16.87
CA ALA A 184 2.18 34.53 18.17
C ALA A 184 0.91 33.67 18.07
N SER A 185 0.25 33.67 16.89
CA SER A 185 -0.87 32.78 16.55
C SER A 185 -0.42 31.37 16.14
N ALA A 186 0.87 31.15 15.88
CA ALA A 186 1.41 29.83 15.60
C ALA A 186 1.51 29.06 16.92
N VAL A 187 0.51 28.21 17.17
CA VAL A 187 0.47 27.28 18.31
C VAL A 187 1.75 26.43 18.30
N PRO A 188 2.54 26.39 19.39
CA PRO A 188 3.69 25.51 19.47
C PRO A 188 3.22 24.05 19.37
N PRO A 189 4.00 23.11 18.79
CA PRO A 189 3.59 21.72 18.73
C PRO A 189 3.53 21.16 20.15
N ASP A 190 2.32 21.11 20.70
CA ASP A 190 2.05 20.43 21.95
C ASP A 190 2.33 18.95 21.74
N LYS A 191 3.00 18.41 22.75
CA LYS A 191 3.40 17.03 22.96
C LYS A 191 2.46 16.04 22.26
N PHE A 192 3.04 15.14 21.46
CA PHE A 192 2.32 14.01 20.85
C PHE A 192 1.57 13.19 21.90
N GLU A 193 0.29 13.50 22.11
CA GLU A 193 -0.65 12.56 22.71
C GLU A 193 -0.95 11.49 21.66
N ARG A 194 -0.46 10.28 21.93
CA ARG A 194 -0.80 9.09 21.18
C ARG A 194 -2.28 8.82 21.39
N ALA A 195 -3.12 9.21 20.43
CA ALA A 195 -4.55 8.93 20.46
C ALA A 195 -4.78 7.42 20.73
N PRO A 196 -5.63 7.05 21.70
CA PRO A 196 -6.05 5.67 21.82
C PRO A 196 -6.77 5.25 20.55
N LEU A 197 -6.51 4.02 20.09
CA LEU A 197 -7.16 3.43 18.92
C LEU A 197 -8.68 3.67 18.98
N PRO A 198 -9.33 4.05 17.87
CA PRO A 198 -10.77 4.24 17.86
C PRO A 198 -11.43 2.93 18.27
N ALA A 199 -12.23 2.98 19.33
CA ALA A 199 -13.14 1.89 19.65
C ALA A 199 -14.00 1.65 18.41
N ASP A 200 -14.16 0.37 18.07
CA ASP A 200 -14.93 -0.16 16.95
C ASP A 200 -16.36 0.42 16.95
N ARG A 201 -16.53 1.62 16.40
CA ARG A 201 -17.83 2.13 16.00
C ARG A 201 -18.15 1.41 14.73
N GLY A 202 -18.92 0.34 14.93
CA GLY A 202 -19.37 -0.57 13.90
C GLY A 202 -19.60 0.13 12.58
N ALA A 203 -19.00 -0.44 11.54
CA ALA A 203 -19.30 -0.10 10.17
C ALA A 203 -20.81 0.03 10.02
N VAL A 204 -21.26 1.23 9.67
CA VAL A 204 -22.62 1.44 9.17
C VAL A 204 -22.68 0.70 7.85
N VAL A 205 -23.15 -0.54 7.91
CA VAL A 205 -23.63 -1.28 6.76
C VAL A 205 -24.75 -0.45 6.16
N PRO A 206 -24.74 -0.13 4.85
CA PRO A 206 -25.88 0.55 4.24
C PRO A 206 -27.11 -0.35 4.42
N GLU A 207 -28.17 0.19 5.05
CA GLU A 207 -29.44 -0.50 5.24
C GLU A 207 -29.95 -1.06 3.91
N SER A 208 -29.88 -2.38 3.77
CA SER A 208 -30.64 -3.07 2.75
C SER A 208 -32.11 -2.95 3.14
N ARG A 209 -32.84 -2.19 2.33
CA ARG A 209 -34.30 -2.09 2.28
C ARG A 209 -34.95 -3.39 2.76
N ALA A 210 -35.70 -3.31 3.85
CA ALA A 210 -36.43 -4.43 4.44
C ALA A 210 -37.39 -5.08 3.42
N GLY A 211 -36.91 -6.11 2.73
CA GLY A 211 -37.72 -7.17 2.16
C GLY A 211 -37.53 -8.39 3.04
N ARG A 212 -38.63 -8.90 3.63
CA ARG A 212 -38.65 -10.15 4.40
C ARG A 212 -37.98 -11.26 3.58
N SER A 213 -36.73 -11.60 3.91
CA SER A 213 -36.06 -12.78 3.39
C SER A 213 -36.40 -13.93 4.34
N GLU A 214 -37.28 -14.82 3.89
CA GLU A 214 -37.51 -16.09 4.56
C GLU A 214 -36.21 -16.93 4.49
N PRO A 215 -35.90 -17.72 5.53
CA PRO A 215 -34.72 -18.57 5.51
C PRO A 215 -34.80 -19.55 4.34
N PHE A 216 -33.66 -19.79 3.68
CA PHE A 216 -33.55 -20.67 2.53
C PHE A 216 -33.85 -22.13 2.94
N THR A 217 -35.11 -22.54 2.85
CA THR A 217 -35.54 -23.93 2.96
C THR A 217 -35.62 -24.56 1.58
N ILE A 218 -35.25 -25.85 1.50
CA ILE A 218 -35.30 -26.66 0.26
C ILE A 218 -36.71 -26.67 -0.36
N GLU A 219 -37.75 -26.51 0.48
CA GLU A 219 -39.14 -26.37 0.05
C GLU A 219 -39.40 -25.10 -0.79
N ASN A 220 -38.77 -23.97 -0.46
CA ASN A 220 -38.90 -22.73 -1.23
C ASN A 220 -38.13 -22.79 -2.57
N LEU A 221 -37.06 -23.59 -2.65
CA LEU A 221 -36.32 -23.84 -3.89
C LEU A 221 -37.13 -24.72 -4.87
N LEU A 222 -37.89 -25.70 -4.38
CA LEU A 222 -38.74 -26.53 -5.23
C LEU A 222 -39.98 -25.78 -5.71
N LYS A 223 -40.48 -24.83 -4.92
CA LYS A 223 -41.64 -24.01 -5.29
C LYS A 223 -41.35 -22.98 -6.39
N SER A 224 -40.11 -22.50 -6.50
CA SER A 224 -39.72 -21.55 -7.56
C SER A 224 -39.52 -22.20 -8.93
N PHE A 225 -39.30 -23.51 -9.00
CA PHE A 225 -39.22 -24.25 -10.26
C PHE A 225 -40.58 -24.70 -10.82
N ALA A 226 -41.64 -24.65 -10.01
CA ALA A 226 -42.97 -25.15 -10.37
C ALA A 226 -43.99 -24.05 -10.73
N GLY A 227 -43.55 -22.83 -11.04
CA GLY A 227 -44.46 -21.71 -11.30
C GLY A 227 -44.03 -20.80 -12.46
N ASN A 228 -44.50 -21.15 -13.66
CA ASN A 228 -44.95 -20.23 -14.72
C ASN A 228 -46.28 -20.78 -15.25
#